data_AF-A0A2D7FAR8-F1
#
_entry.id   AF-A0A2D7FAR8-F1
#
_cell.length_a   1.000
_cell.length_b   1.000
_cell.length_c   1.000
_cell.angle_alpha   90.00
_cell.angle_beta   90.00
_cell.angle_gamma   90.00
#
_symmetry.space_group_name_H-M   'P 1'
#
loop_
_entity.id
_entity.type
_entity.pdbx_description
1 polymer ?
#
loop_
_entity_poly.entity_id
_entity_poly.type
_entity_poly.pdbx_seq_one_letter_code
_entity_poly.pdbx_strand_id
1 'polypeptide(L)'
;MSEDLYDNEMFAALPQGEALKRYVEEGWPVHHFLTALLENDLMECVGRADERNVDALDAYCAWLCTYAPPMCFGSREKVATWISHKGLRDSDST
;
A
#
# COMPACT_ATOMS: atom_id res chain seq x y z
N MET A 1 14.61 -9.21 -6.95
CA MET A 1 13.37 -8.63 -7.52
C MET A 1 12.57 -7.78 -6.51
N SER A 2 13.00 -7.63 -5.24
CA SER A 2 12.35 -6.72 -4.26
C SER A 2 13.12 -5.42 -4.01
N GLU A 3 14.42 -5.34 -4.35
CA GLU A 3 15.26 -4.16 -4.06
C GLU A 3 14.82 -2.89 -4.83
N ASP A 4 14.22 -3.03 -6.02
CA ASP A 4 13.82 -1.88 -6.85
C ASP A 4 12.47 -1.23 -6.45
N LEU A 5 11.62 -1.93 -5.70
CA LEU A 5 10.26 -1.45 -5.37
C LEU A 5 10.28 -0.28 -4.37
N TYR A 6 11.24 -0.31 -3.45
CA TYR A 6 11.28 0.58 -2.28
C TYR A 6 12.44 1.57 -2.33
N ASP A 7 13.45 1.31 -3.17
CA ASP A 7 14.61 2.18 -3.34
C ASP A 7 14.31 3.33 -4.32
N ASN A 8 13.31 4.14 -3.98
CA ASN A 8 12.98 5.36 -4.70
C ASN A 8 12.54 6.47 -3.75
N GLU A 9 12.78 7.72 -4.14
CA GLU A 9 12.48 8.90 -3.33
C GLU A 9 10.99 9.02 -2.99
N MET A 10 10.10 8.50 -3.85
CA MET A 10 8.65 8.53 -3.57
C MET A 10 8.31 7.65 -2.37
N PHE A 11 8.87 6.43 -2.31
CA PHE A 11 8.61 5.52 -1.19
C PHE A 11 9.28 5.99 0.10
N ALA A 12 10.51 6.51 0.00
CA ALA A 12 11.26 7.01 1.15
C ALA A 12 10.54 8.18 1.85
N ALA A 13 9.73 8.94 1.13
CA ALA A 13 8.95 10.07 1.65
C ALA A 13 7.66 9.66 2.37
N LEU A 14 7.22 8.39 2.31
CA LEU A 14 5.92 7.98 2.82
C LEU A 14 5.93 7.86 4.37
N PRO A 15 5.06 8.60 5.09
CA PRO A 15 5.02 8.58 6.56
C PRO A 15 4.83 7.19 7.16
N GLN A 16 4.10 6.32 6.46
CA GLN A 16 3.76 4.94 6.86
C GLN A 16 4.34 3.91 5.89
N GLY A 17 5.46 4.23 5.24
CA GLY A 17 6.13 3.36 4.26
C GLY A 17 6.44 1.96 4.78
N GLU A 18 6.90 1.83 6.04
CA GLU A 18 7.19 0.51 6.64
C GLU A 18 5.93 -0.38 6.76
N ALA A 19 4.78 0.19 7.13
CA ALA A 19 3.53 -0.56 7.20
C ALA A 19 3.05 -0.97 5.80
N LEU A 20 3.16 -0.06 4.83
CA LEU A 20 2.85 -0.35 3.42
C LEU A 20 3.78 -1.43 2.84
N LYS A 21 5.07 -1.42 3.20
CA LYS A 21 6.04 -2.43 2.80
C LYS A 21 5.63 -3.82 3.29
N ARG A 22 5.35 -3.98 4.59
CA ARG A 22 4.90 -5.27 5.16
C ARG A 22 3.59 -5.76 4.56
N TYR A 23 2.68 -4.85 4.23
CA TYR A 23 1.48 -5.19 3.50
C TYR A 23 1.79 -5.76 2.11
N VAL A 24 2.68 -5.11 1.34
CA VAL A 24 3.03 -5.56 -0.01
C VAL A 24 3.83 -6.86 0.04
N GLU A 25 4.85 -6.96 0.88
CA GLU A 25 5.74 -8.13 0.94
C GLU A 25 5.06 -9.35 1.57
N GLU A 26 4.34 -9.15 2.67
CA GLU A 26 3.90 -10.26 3.53
C GLU A 26 2.37 -10.32 3.70
N GLY A 27 1.62 -9.40 3.10
CA GLY A 27 0.16 -9.34 3.22
C GLY A 27 -0.32 -8.99 4.63
N TRP A 28 0.50 -8.33 5.46
CA TRP A 28 0.06 -7.95 6.80
C TRP A 28 -1.07 -6.92 6.75
N PRO A 29 -2.15 -7.11 7.54
CA PRO A 29 -3.19 -6.10 7.69
C PRO A 29 -2.61 -4.78 8.18
N VAL A 30 -3.14 -3.68 7.63
CA VAL A 30 -2.74 -2.31 7.98
C VAL A 30 -3.85 -1.59 8.74
N HIS A 31 -3.51 -0.42 9.28
CA HIS A 31 -4.48 0.43 9.99
C HIS A 31 -5.38 1.20 9.02
N HIS A 32 -6.41 1.82 9.59
CA HIS A 32 -7.56 2.32 8.84
C HIS A 32 -7.25 3.32 7.70
N PHE A 33 -6.29 4.24 7.86
CA PHE A 33 -5.86 5.14 6.77
C PHE A 33 -5.35 4.36 5.55
N LEU A 34 -4.35 3.48 5.74
CA LEU A 34 -3.78 2.70 4.63
C LEU A 34 -4.81 1.73 4.07
N THR A 35 -5.70 1.16 4.91
CA THR A 35 -6.81 0.33 4.41
C THR A 35 -7.68 1.12 3.43
N ALA A 36 -8.15 2.31 3.81
CA ALA A 36 -8.99 3.13 2.94
C ALA A 36 -8.26 3.57 1.66
N LEU A 37 -6.99 3.94 1.77
CA LEU A 37 -6.13 4.25 0.61
C LEU A 37 -6.05 3.07 -0.36
N LEU A 38 -5.73 1.88 0.13
CA LEU A 38 -5.58 0.67 -0.68
C LEU A 38 -6.91 0.17 -1.26
N GLU A 39 -8.02 0.37 -0.55
CA GLU A 39 -9.37 0.07 -1.03
C GLU A 39 -9.91 1.09 -2.05
N ASN A 40 -9.15 2.17 -2.31
CA ASN A 40 -9.54 3.29 -3.16
C ASN A 40 -10.80 4.04 -2.66
N ASP A 41 -10.94 4.15 -1.34
CA ASP A 41 -11.96 4.96 -0.68
C ASP A 41 -11.37 6.31 -0.25
N LEU A 42 -11.34 7.27 -1.18
CA LEU A 42 -10.70 8.58 -0.95
C LEU A 42 -11.34 9.34 0.20
N MET A 43 -12.67 9.27 0.36
CA MET A 43 -13.38 10.02 1.39
C MET A 43 -13.02 9.48 2.78
N GLU A 44 -13.01 8.16 2.94
CA GLU A 44 -12.60 7.52 4.20
C GLU A 44 -11.10 7.70 4.46
N CYS A 45 -10.28 7.66 3.42
CA CYS A 45 -8.84 7.86 3.49
C CYS A 45 -8.51 9.26 4.03
N VAL A 46 -9.06 10.31 3.43
CA VAL A 46 -8.87 11.71 3.88
C VAL A 46 -9.46 11.91 5.28
N GLY A 47 -10.61 11.32 5.59
CA GLY A 47 -11.24 11.42 6.92
C GLY A 47 -10.42 10.78 8.05
N ARG A 48 -9.50 9.86 7.73
CA ARG A 48 -8.65 9.14 8.68
C ARG A 48 -7.18 9.56 8.68
N ALA A 49 -6.77 10.36 7.71
CA ALA A 49 -5.40 10.82 7.58
C ALA A 49 -5.05 11.84 8.68
N ASP A 50 -3.83 11.76 9.20
CA ASP A 50 -3.22 12.89 9.90
C ASP A 50 -2.62 13.88 8.87
N GLU A 51 -2.18 15.06 9.32
CA GLU A 51 -1.63 16.11 8.45
C GLU A 51 -0.50 15.60 7.55
N ARG A 52 0.42 14.79 8.09
CA ARG A 52 1.55 14.23 7.33
C ARG A 52 1.09 13.27 6.25
N ASN A 53 0.08 12.45 6.53
CA ASN A 53 -0.47 11.53 5.53
C ASN A 53 -1.25 12.28 4.45
N VAL A 54 -1.98 13.34 4.79
CA VAL A 54 -2.65 14.21 3.82
C VAL A 54 -1.62 14.84 2.88
N ASP A 55 -0.55 15.40 3.43
CA ASP A 55 0.53 16.04 2.66
C ASP A 55 1.27 15.07 1.73
N ALA A 56 1.26 13.76 2.06
CA ALA A 56 1.92 12.71 1.29
C ALA A 56 0.96 11.89 0.41
N LEU A 57 -0.33 12.24 0.32
CA LEU A 57 -1.34 11.46 -0.42
C LEU A 57 -0.99 11.30 -1.90
N ASP A 58 -0.41 12.34 -2.51
CA ASP A 58 0.04 12.32 -3.90
C ASP A 58 1.19 11.33 -4.11
N ALA A 59 2.18 11.32 -3.22
CA ALA A 59 3.30 10.38 -3.22
C ALA A 59 2.82 8.93 -3.03
N TYR A 60 1.85 8.71 -2.13
CA TYR A 60 1.19 7.41 -1.97
C TYR A 60 0.54 6.93 -3.27
N CYS A 61 -0.26 7.79 -3.90
CA CYS A 61 -0.97 7.44 -5.13
C CYS A 61 0.01 7.20 -6.29
N ALA A 62 1.04 8.04 -6.42
CA ALA A 62 2.06 7.91 -7.45
C ALA A 62 2.81 6.58 -7.30
N TRP A 63 3.25 6.25 -6.08
CA TRP A 63 3.95 4.99 -5.85
C TRP A 63 3.07 3.77 -6.11
N LEU A 64 1.81 3.79 -5.65
CA LEU A 64 0.85 2.72 -5.92
C LEU A 64 0.62 2.51 -7.43
N CYS A 65 0.46 3.59 -8.20
CA CYS A 65 0.23 3.49 -9.64
C CYS A 65 1.45 3.05 -10.44
N THR A 66 2.67 3.39 -9.99
CA THR A 66 3.90 3.14 -10.75
C THR A 66 4.59 1.84 -10.37
N TYR A 67 4.65 1.51 -9.08
CA TYR A 67 5.51 0.44 -8.57
C TYR A 67 4.72 -0.71 -7.94
N ALA A 68 3.60 -0.43 -7.27
CA ALA A 68 2.92 -1.47 -6.50
C ALA A 68 2.32 -2.59 -7.38
N PRO A 69 2.31 -3.85 -6.89
CA PRO A 69 1.63 -4.93 -7.58
C PRO A 69 0.14 -4.61 -7.85
N PRO A 70 -0.38 -4.75 -9.08
CA PRO A 70 -1.75 -4.32 -9.43
C PRO A 70 -2.89 -5.01 -8.66
N MET A 71 -2.59 -6.14 -8.00
CA MET A 71 -3.54 -6.90 -7.19
C MET A 71 -3.56 -6.49 -5.72
N CYS A 72 -2.61 -5.67 -5.27
CA CYS A 72 -2.53 -5.25 -3.87
C CYS A 72 -3.39 -4.01 -3.53
N PHE A 73 -4.07 -3.39 -4.50
CA PHE A 73 -4.92 -2.22 -4.25
C PHE A 73 -6.02 -2.05 -5.30
N GLY A 74 -6.98 -1.17 -5.02
CA GLY A 74 -8.01 -0.69 -5.95
C GLY A 74 -9.44 -1.12 -5.64
N SER A 75 -9.63 -2.14 -4.79
CA SER A 75 -10.94 -2.47 -4.21
C SER A 75 -10.77 -3.26 -2.93
N ARG A 76 -11.82 -3.30 -2.09
CA ARG A 76 -11.85 -4.11 -0.86
C ARG A 76 -11.56 -5.59 -1.12
N GLU A 77 -12.12 -6.15 -2.20
CA GLU A 77 -11.93 -7.56 -2.55
C GLU A 77 -10.48 -7.85 -2.91
N LYS A 78 -9.82 -6.94 -3.65
CA LYS A 78 -8.40 -7.06 -3.99
C LYS A 78 -7.53 -7.03 -2.74
N VAL A 79 -7.77 -6.06 -1.85
CA VAL A 79 -7.02 -5.93 -0.58
C VAL A 79 -7.20 -7.17 0.30
N ALA A 80 -8.44 -7.65 0.46
CA ALA A 80 -8.72 -8.85 1.23
C ALA A 80 -8.05 -10.10 0.63
N THR A 81 -8.06 -10.22 -0.70
CA THR A 81 -7.37 -11.30 -1.43
C THR A 81 -5.86 -11.22 -1.20
N TRP A 82 -5.26 -10.04 -1.36
CA TRP A 82 -3.83 -9.81 -1.16
C TRP A 82 -3.35 -10.20 0.24
N ILE A 83 -4.11 -9.81 1.28
CA ILE A 83 -3.85 -10.19 2.68
C ILE A 83 -3.94 -11.71 2.85
N SER A 84 -4.98 -12.33 2.29
CA SER A 84 -5.20 -13.79 2.38
C SER A 84 -4.07 -14.58 1.69
N HIS A 85 -3.51 -14.03 0.62
CA HIS A 85 -2.37 -14.58 -0.13
C HIS A 85 -1.00 -14.22 0.48
N LYS A 86 -0.94 -13.54 1.63
CA LYS A 86 0.31 -13.16 2.30
C LYS A 86 1.26 -12.34 1.40
N GLY A 87 0.69 -11.48 0.56
CA GLY A 87 1.43 -10.56 -0.30
C GLY A 87 2.35 -11.27 -1.29
N LEU A 88 3.48 -10.64 -1.61
CA LEU A 88 4.48 -11.20 -2.55
C LEU A 88 5.12 -12.50 -2.04
N ARG A 89 5.10 -12.75 -0.72
CA ARG A 89 5.74 -13.93 -0.13
C ARG A 89 5.19 -15.26 -0.66
N ASP A 90 3.93 -15.30 -1.09
CA ASP A 90 3.31 -16.53 -1.62
C ASP A 90 3.14 -16.50 -3.15
N SER A 91 3.42 -15.37 -3.83
CA SER A 91 3.41 -15.33 -5.30
C SER A 91 4.61 -16.03 -5.96
N ASP A 92 5.67 -16.30 -5.19
CA ASP A 92 6.86 -17.03 -5.64
C ASP A 92 6.73 -18.56 -5.49
N SER A 93 5.59 -19.06 -5.00
CA SER A 93 5.34 -20.49 -4.73
C SER A 93 4.77 -21.28 -5.93
N THR A 94 4.69 -20.70 -7.14
CA THR A 94 4.12 -21.35 -8.35
C THR A 94 5.14 -21.61 -9.45
#